data_AF-A0A957AES9-F1
#
_entry.id   AF-A0A957AES9-F1
#
_cell.length_a   1.000
_cell.length_b   1.000
_cell.length_c   1.000
_cell.angle_alpha   90.00
_cell.angle_beta   90.00
_cell.angle_gamma   90.00
#
_symmetry.space_group_name_H-M   'P 1'
#
loop_
_entity.id
_entity.type
_entity.pdbx_description
1 polymer ?
#
loop_
_entity_poly.entity_id
_entity_poly.type
_entity_poly.pdbx_seq_one_letter_code
_entity_poly.pdbx_strand_id
1 'polypeptide(L)'
;VRTASVAPEAMRALQQAAGNTAARRVKTTSAPKAPQRLWTNKEFTERTYESFFTAKSAAQTAVIEMLTSYYALPTEKKKPTAAHANMLAQMKAAAQLWIDDHTVALDDGTTSEDPNRVKRMQGFKDFITNVDAELALVKGVLGDKYSEEIGEEHQSYKKLRDHYKGSADSLFVKAAGVLDKAVSAPGDSASVEVEFEIPIDPSGVGFIGGRLSIEAEKDDDGMIKARTEMVVTGGANIGVAKVKAELGGYIEAQAATSADVMNLYSYGLYRRFRESKAIPREVANYMWGGQTSQHGYDKAEVWSRDLEKRLFSEIPDVDPDDPKYKSMPPSKAKAAIAADQAAVEKARERVKNTYIETGGVVAGKGEIGISDLVEMEIGVTYTAGKKITAESIKAAKGSAGAKNSGGLTGRGAQKSLGEDTSSVSFSASVTVGSFEVAFEVAKSGSDLEITFDAEGTIPGDLLGGAPAWLADIGVALVKFVRATKASQESDSLGPVIAFGSLQKAMYGPIIAGALSGEGPQVGSVGLGVSMSAEREDGEWSGSIEIKHVQKLSFEPPIGLKVELAKSSRLGALEYSGGQWSLK
;
A
#
# COMPACT_ATOMS: atom_id res chain seq x y z
N VAL A 1 11.68 -47.97 8.97
CA VAL A 1 10.54 -48.91 9.08
C VAL A 1 10.55 -49.56 10.46
N ARG A 2 9.77 -49.02 11.40
CA ARG A 2 9.35 -49.68 12.64
C ARG A 2 7.90 -49.25 12.86
N THR A 3 6.98 -50.17 12.62
CA THR A 3 5.53 -49.99 12.75
C THR A 3 5.14 -50.17 14.22
N ALA A 4 4.66 -49.10 14.85
CA ALA A 4 3.99 -49.19 16.14
C ALA A 4 2.55 -49.68 15.91
N SER A 5 2.24 -50.91 16.33
CA SER A 5 0.88 -51.44 16.33
C SER A 5 0.12 -50.88 17.53
N VAL A 6 -0.93 -50.11 17.26
CA VAL A 6 -1.86 -49.67 18.31
C VAL A 6 -2.66 -50.88 18.79
N ALA A 7 -2.70 -51.09 20.11
CA ALA A 7 -3.39 -52.22 20.71
C ALA A 7 -4.90 -52.21 20.39
N PRO A 8 -5.53 -53.37 20.10
CA PRO A 8 -6.95 -53.47 19.73
C PRO A 8 -7.92 -52.83 20.74
N GLU A 9 -7.52 -52.73 22.01
CA GLU A 9 -8.32 -52.11 23.07
C GLU A 9 -8.41 -50.58 22.93
N ALA A 10 -7.36 -49.92 22.44
CA ALA A 10 -7.38 -48.48 22.18
C ALA A 10 -8.29 -48.13 20.99
N MET A 11 -8.39 -49.00 19.98
CA MET A 11 -9.36 -48.85 18.88
C MET A 11 -10.81 -49.06 19.35
N ARG A 12 -11.04 -49.96 20.32
CA ARG A 12 -12.37 -50.17 20.91
C ARG A 12 -12.83 -48.99 21.76
N ALA A 13 -11.92 -48.38 22.52
CA ALA A 13 -12.20 -47.16 23.28
C ALA A 13 -12.51 -45.97 22.37
N LEU A 14 -11.82 -45.84 21.22
CA LEU A 14 -12.09 -44.82 20.20
C LEU A 14 -13.44 -45.03 19.49
N GLN A 15 -13.83 -46.28 19.21
CA GLN A 15 -15.16 -46.58 18.64
C GLN A 15 -16.30 -46.35 19.65
N GLN A 16 -16.07 -46.60 20.94
CA GLN A 16 -17.06 -46.30 21.98
C GLN A 16 -17.15 -44.79 22.30
N ALA A 17 -16.04 -44.05 22.20
CA ALA A 17 -16.06 -42.58 22.29
C ALA A 17 -16.75 -41.93 21.08
N ALA A 18 -16.59 -42.50 19.87
CA ALA A 18 -17.29 -42.04 18.67
C ALA A 18 -18.79 -42.42 18.66
N GLY A 19 -19.18 -43.50 19.34
CA GLY A 19 -20.57 -43.99 19.40
C GLY A 19 -21.50 -43.24 20.37
N ASN A 20 -20.95 -42.46 21.31
CA ASN A 20 -21.74 -41.77 22.34
C ASN A 20 -21.96 -40.27 22.08
N THR A 21 -21.52 -39.74 20.94
CA THR A 21 -22.05 -38.46 20.43
C THR A 21 -23.32 -38.74 19.66
N ALA A 22 -24.29 -39.34 20.37
CA ALA A 22 -25.62 -39.59 19.89
C ALA A 22 -26.21 -38.26 19.42
N ALA A 23 -26.50 -38.20 18.13
CA ALA A 23 -27.49 -37.37 17.48
C ALA A 23 -28.34 -36.55 18.46
N ARG A 24 -27.92 -35.31 18.73
CA ARG A 24 -28.89 -34.22 18.91
C ARG A 24 -29.60 -34.10 17.58
N ARG A 25 -30.61 -34.95 17.39
CA ARG A 25 -31.58 -34.86 16.32
C ARG A 25 -32.28 -33.54 16.55
N VAL A 26 -31.76 -32.48 15.94
CA VAL A 26 -32.49 -31.23 15.77
C VAL A 26 -33.80 -31.67 15.15
N LYS A 27 -34.88 -31.56 15.91
CA LYS A 27 -36.23 -31.73 15.39
C LYS A 27 -36.27 -30.79 14.19
N THR A 28 -36.33 -31.35 12.99
CA THR A 28 -36.74 -30.60 11.81
C THR A 28 -38.15 -30.14 12.10
N THR A 29 -38.25 -28.97 12.74
CA THR A 29 -39.48 -28.21 12.82
C THR A 29 -39.95 -28.08 11.38
N SER A 30 -41.07 -28.73 11.09
CA SER A 30 -41.76 -28.58 9.81
C SER A 30 -41.75 -27.10 9.45
N ALA A 31 -41.11 -26.76 8.33
CA ALA A 31 -40.94 -25.39 7.88
C ALA A 31 -42.27 -24.64 8.02
N PRO A 32 -42.28 -23.42 8.58
CA PRO A 32 -43.50 -22.64 8.69
C PRO A 32 -44.15 -22.56 7.30
N LYS A 33 -45.43 -22.96 7.18
CA LYS A 33 -46.26 -22.85 5.96
C LYS A 33 -46.58 -21.39 5.57
N ALA A 34 -45.62 -20.49 5.70
CA ALA A 34 -45.61 -19.20 5.01
C ALA A 34 -44.54 -19.29 3.91
N PRO A 35 -44.68 -18.58 2.79
CA PRO A 35 -43.87 -18.80 1.61
C PRO A 35 -42.49 -18.16 1.78
N GLN A 36 -41.63 -18.72 2.64
CA GLN A 36 -40.19 -18.47 2.52
C GLN A 36 -39.69 -19.36 1.38
N ARG A 37 -39.58 -18.76 0.19
CA ARG A 37 -39.22 -19.43 -1.06
C ARG A 37 -37.72 -19.43 -1.32
N LEU A 38 -36.95 -18.96 -0.34
CA LEU A 38 -35.50 -18.97 -0.40
C LEU A 38 -34.98 -20.41 -0.50
N TRP A 39 -33.86 -20.61 -1.19
CA TRP A 39 -33.20 -21.90 -1.28
C TRP A 39 -32.77 -22.45 0.07
N THR A 40 -32.91 -23.76 0.25
CA THR A 40 -32.34 -24.46 1.40
C THR A 40 -30.82 -24.59 1.27
N ASN A 41 -30.10 -24.85 2.38
CA ASN A 41 -28.67 -25.17 2.34
C ASN A 41 -28.33 -26.30 1.36
N LYS A 42 -29.21 -27.31 1.26
CA LYS A 42 -29.05 -28.44 0.34
C LYS A 42 -29.18 -27.98 -1.11
N GLU A 43 -30.25 -27.25 -1.44
CA GLU A 43 -30.49 -26.74 -2.79
C GLU A 43 -29.36 -25.80 -3.24
N PHE A 44 -28.95 -24.86 -2.38
CA PHE A 44 -27.82 -23.97 -2.67
C PHE A 44 -26.53 -24.75 -2.90
N THR A 45 -26.21 -25.73 -2.05
CA THR A 45 -25.02 -26.57 -2.22
C THR A 45 -25.06 -27.36 -3.53
N GLU A 46 -26.19 -27.99 -3.86
CA GLU A 46 -26.35 -28.79 -5.08
C GLU A 46 -26.24 -27.93 -6.35
N ARG A 47 -26.85 -26.75 -6.37
CA ARG A 47 -26.83 -25.84 -7.52
C ARG A 47 -25.50 -25.11 -7.71
N THR A 48 -24.70 -24.94 -6.65
CA THR A 48 -23.36 -24.33 -6.71
C THR A 48 -22.22 -25.35 -6.70
N TYR A 49 -22.53 -26.64 -6.74
CA TYR A 49 -21.55 -27.71 -6.79
C TYR A 49 -20.92 -27.81 -8.17
N GLU A 50 -19.59 -27.69 -8.23
CA GLU A 50 -18.85 -27.75 -9.49
C GLU A 50 -18.44 -29.19 -9.82
N SER A 51 -17.66 -29.83 -8.95
CA SER A 51 -17.17 -31.19 -9.12
C SER A 51 -16.66 -31.81 -7.81
N PHE A 52 -16.37 -33.11 -7.82
CA PHE A 52 -15.86 -33.86 -6.66
C PHE A 52 -14.50 -33.36 -6.17
N PHE A 53 -13.68 -32.83 -7.07
CA PHE A 53 -12.34 -32.31 -6.74
C PHE A 53 -12.34 -30.82 -6.42
N THR A 54 -13.50 -30.14 -6.47
CA THR A 54 -13.60 -28.71 -6.20
C THR A 54 -14.15 -28.49 -4.79
N ALA A 55 -13.30 -27.98 -3.89
CA ALA A 55 -13.71 -27.61 -2.54
C ALA A 55 -14.79 -26.50 -2.56
N LYS A 56 -15.55 -26.39 -1.47
CA LYS A 56 -16.50 -25.28 -1.26
C LYS A 56 -15.72 -23.96 -1.19
N SER A 57 -16.19 -22.92 -1.86
CA SER A 57 -15.59 -21.59 -1.71
C SER A 57 -15.91 -20.98 -0.34
N ALA A 58 -15.13 -19.99 0.08
CA ALA A 58 -15.43 -19.19 1.26
C ALA A 58 -16.83 -18.56 1.19
N ALA A 59 -17.25 -18.10 0.00
CA ALA A 59 -18.57 -17.55 -0.23
C ALA A 59 -19.68 -18.60 -0.07
N GLN A 60 -19.49 -19.83 -0.57
CA GLN A 60 -20.45 -20.90 -0.36
C GLN A 60 -20.64 -21.19 1.13
N THR A 61 -19.54 -21.27 1.89
CA THR A 61 -19.59 -21.48 3.34
C THR A 61 -20.31 -20.34 4.05
N ALA A 62 -19.98 -19.08 3.73
CA ALA A 62 -20.62 -17.91 4.34
C ALA A 62 -22.12 -17.82 4.03
N VAL A 63 -22.54 -18.10 2.79
CA VAL A 63 -23.95 -18.15 2.39
C VAL A 63 -24.69 -19.28 3.10
N ILE A 64 -24.12 -20.48 3.23
CA ILE A 64 -24.74 -21.59 3.97
C ILE A 64 -24.96 -21.23 5.45
N GLU A 65 -23.98 -20.57 6.07
CA GLU A 65 -24.12 -20.08 7.45
C GLU A 65 -25.21 -19.00 7.56
N MET A 66 -25.26 -18.04 6.64
CA MET A 66 -26.31 -17.01 6.62
C MET A 66 -27.70 -17.57 6.33
N LEU A 67 -27.83 -18.55 5.44
CA LEU A 67 -29.09 -19.26 5.20
C LEU A 67 -29.56 -19.96 6.48
N THR A 68 -28.64 -20.61 7.20
CA THR A 68 -28.95 -21.25 8.48
C THR A 68 -29.46 -20.22 9.49
N SER A 69 -28.79 -19.07 9.61
CA SER A 69 -29.21 -17.97 10.47
C SER A 69 -30.55 -17.36 10.03
N TYR A 70 -30.77 -17.19 8.71
CA TYR A 70 -32.00 -16.66 8.14
C TYR A 70 -33.22 -17.48 8.55
N TYR A 71 -33.15 -18.81 8.40
CA TYR A 71 -34.25 -19.71 8.79
C TYR A 71 -34.45 -19.82 10.31
N ALA A 72 -33.45 -19.41 11.11
CA ALA A 72 -33.54 -19.35 12.57
C ALA A 72 -34.13 -18.02 13.08
N LEU A 73 -34.28 -17.00 12.23
CA LEU A 73 -34.83 -15.71 12.64
C LEU A 73 -36.29 -15.85 13.11
N PRO A 74 -36.69 -15.14 14.19
CA PRO A 74 -38.05 -15.18 14.68
C PRO A 74 -38.99 -14.53 13.66
N THR A 75 -40.06 -15.24 13.30
CA THR A 75 -41.14 -14.73 12.42
C THR A 75 -42.39 -14.48 13.26
N GLU A 76 -42.51 -13.28 13.83
CA GLU A 76 -43.73 -12.93 14.56
C GLU A 76 -44.94 -12.99 13.61
N LYS A 77 -45.95 -13.80 13.95
CA LYS A 77 -47.14 -14.02 13.11
C LYS A 77 -46.80 -14.45 11.67
N LYS A 78 -45.69 -15.16 11.46
CA LYS A 78 -45.19 -15.60 10.15
C LYS A 78 -44.89 -14.43 9.17
N LYS A 79 -44.56 -13.25 9.68
CA LYS A 79 -44.15 -12.10 8.86
C LYS A 79 -42.63 -11.92 8.91
N PRO A 80 -41.98 -11.57 7.79
CA PRO A 80 -40.58 -11.16 7.79
C PRO A 80 -40.37 -9.86 8.58
N THR A 81 -39.15 -9.67 9.06
CA THR A 81 -38.70 -8.50 9.82
C THR A 81 -37.56 -7.79 9.09
N ALA A 82 -37.14 -6.61 9.57
CA ALA A 82 -35.95 -5.92 9.02
C ALA A 82 -34.68 -6.79 9.09
N ALA A 83 -34.56 -7.67 10.09
CA ALA A 83 -33.45 -8.62 10.18
C ALA A 83 -33.43 -9.63 9.00
N HIS A 84 -34.61 -10.01 8.48
CA HIS A 84 -34.70 -10.86 7.30
C HIS A 84 -34.20 -10.12 6.05
N ALA A 85 -34.63 -8.86 5.86
CA ALA A 85 -34.16 -8.02 4.75
C ALA A 85 -32.64 -7.83 4.79
N ASN A 86 -32.09 -7.51 5.98
CA ASN A 86 -30.65 -7.34 6.17
C ASN A 86 -29.86 -8.63 5.84
N MET A 87 -30.33 -9.80 6.30
CA MET A 87 -29.65 -11.08 6.00
C MET A 87 -29.71 -11.41 4.51
N LEU A 88 -30.83 -11.14 3.84
CA LEU A 88 -30.96 -11.31 2.39
C LEU A 88 -30.02 -10.40 1.61
N ALA A 89 -29.92 -9.12 1.99
CA ALA A 89 -28.97 -8.18 1.39
C ALA A 89 -27.51 -8.67 1.52
N GLN A 90 -27.13 -9.19 2.69
CA GLN A 90 -25.79 -9.76 2.92
C GLN A 90 -25.55 -11.06 2.14
N MET A 91 -26.54 -11.94 2.02
CA MET A 91 -26.44 -13.14 1.17
C MET A 91 -26.28 -12.79 -0.31
N LYS A 92 -27.01 -11.79 -0.81
CA LYS A 92 -26.84 -11.25 -2.16
C LYS A 92 -25.45 -10.68 -2.36
N ALA A 93 -24.98 -9.83 -1.44
CA ALA A 93 -23.65 -9.24 -1.51
C ALA A 93 -22.54 -10.30 -1.46
N ALA A 94 -22.67 -11.34 -0.63
CA ALA A 94 -21.73 -12.46 -0.58
C ALA A 94 -21.66 -13.25 -1.88
N ALA A 95 -22.81 -13.50 -2.51
CA ALA A 95 -22.87 -14.15 -3.82
C ALA A 95 -22.24 -13.26 -4.91
N GLN A 96 -22.52 -11.95 -4.88
CA GLN A 96 -21.97 -11.00 -5.84
C GLN A 96 -20.44 -10.89 -5.71
N LEU A 97 -19.90 -10.82 -4.49
CA LEU A 97 -18.45 -10.85 -4.26
C LEU A 97 -17.77 -12.06 -4.91
N TRP A 98 -18.40 -13.23 -4.84
CA TRP A 98 -17.87 -14.43 -5.48
C TRP A 98 -17.94 -14.33 -7.02
N ILE A 99 -19.05 -13.84 -7.56
CA ILE A 99 -19.24 -13.64 -9.02
C ILE A 99 -18.22 -12.65 -9.57
N ASP A 100 -18.07 -11.50 -8.92
CA ASP A 100 -17.11 -10.45 -9.29
C ASP A 100 -15.67 -10.98 -9.20
N ASP A 101 -15.40 -11.87 -8.24
CA ASP A 101 -14.09 -12.49 -8.14
C ASP A 101 -13.75 -13.42 -9.33
N HIS A 102 -14.77 -14.04 -9.93
CA HIS A 102 -14.66 -15.02 -11.01
C HIS A 102 -15.17 -14.50 -12.36
N THR A 103 -15.24 -13.18 -12.50
CA THR A 103 -15.62 -12.49 -13.74
C THR A 103 -14.60 -11.41 -14.04
N VAL A 104 -14.19 -11.28 -15.31
CA VAL A 104 -13.26 -10.26 -15.79
C VAL A 104 -13.97 -9.42 -16.84
N ALA A 105 -14.00 -8.10 -16.64
CA ALA A 105 -14.40 -7.17 -17.68
C ALA A 105 -13.30 -7.08 -18.75
N LEU A 106 -13.68 -7.20 -20.01
CA LEU A 106 -12.81 -7.10 -21.17
C LEU A 106 -12.90 -5.69 -21.76
N ASP A 107 -11.86 -5.25 -22.49
CA ASP A 107 -11.84 -3.88 -23.04
C ASP A 107 -12.94 -3.59 -24.07
N ASP A 108 -13.52 -4.62 -24.66
CA ASP A 108 -14.64 -4.51 -25.60
C ASP A 108 -16.00 -4.34 -24.89
N GLY A 109 -15.99 -4.21 -23.56
CA GLY A 109 -17.18 -4.08 -22.72
C GLY A 109 -17.87 -5.41 -22.43
N THR A 110 -17.34 -6.54 -22.91
CA THR A 110 -17.86 -7.87 -22.57
C THR A 110 -17.26 -8.39 -21.26
N THR A 111 -17.83 -9.45 -20.70
CA THR A 111 -17.32 -10.11 -19.49
C THR A 111 -16.92 -11.55 -19.80
N SER A 112 -15.76 -11.96 -19.29
CA SER A 112 -15.29 -13.35 -19.31
C SER A 112 -15.46 -13.98 -17.93
N GLU A 113 -16.15 -15.11 -17.86
CA GLU A 113 -16.36 -15.88 -16.62
C GLU A 113 -15.32 -17.00 -16.51
N ASP A 114 -14.93 -17.38 -15.29
CA ASP A 114 -13.99 -18.50 -15.07
C ASP A 114 -14.54 -19.79 -15.71
N PRO A 115 -13.87 -20.32 -16.76
CA PRO A 115 -14.35 -21.49 -17.48
C PRO A 115 -14.35 -22.77 -16.61
N ASN A 116 -13.65 -22.77 -15.48
CA ASN A 116 -13.62 -23.90 -14.54
C ASN A 116 -14.68 -23.80 -13.45
N ARG A 117 -15.55 -22.78 -13.49
CA ARG A 117 -16.56 -22.52 -12.46
C ARG A 117 -17.94 -22.21 -13.04
N VAL A 118 -18.21 -22.61 -14.29
CA VAL A 118 -19.43 -22.27 -15.01
C VAL A 118 -20.70 -22.69 -14.26
N LYS A 119 -20.71 -23.90 -13.68
CA LYS A 119 -21.89 -24.37 -12.93
C LYS A 119 -22.10 -23.59 -11.66
N ARG A 120 -21.03 -23.38 -10.88
CA ARG A 120 -21.06 -22.59 -9.64
C ARG A 120 -21.47 -21.15 -9.92
N MET A 121 -20.97 -20.56 -10.99
CA MET A 121 -21.32 -19.22 -11.45
C MET A 121 -22.82 -19.11 -11.75
N GLN A 122 -23.37 -20.04 -12.54
CA GLN A 122 -24.81 -20.08 -12.77
C GLN A 122 -25.58 -20.28 -11.46
N GLY A 123 -25.12 -21.17 -10.57
CA GLY A 123 -25.74 -21.40 -9.27
C GLY A 123 -25.79 -20.15 -8.38
N PHE A 124 -24.75 -19.31 -8.37
CA PHE A 124 -24.75 -18.04 -7.64
C PHE A 124 -25.67 -16.99 -8.29
N LYS A 125 -25.70 -16.89 -9.63
CA LYS A 125 -26.63 -16.00 -10.35
C LYS A 125 -28.10 -16.36 -10.10
N ASP A 126 -28.40 -17.66 -10.17
CA ASP A 126 -29.71 -18.21 -9.84
C ASP A 126 -30.08 -17.94 -8.37
N PHE A 127 -29.11 -18.07 -7.45
CA PHE A 127 -29.31 -17.75 -6.04
C PHE A 127 -29.60 -16.26 -5.83
N ILE A 128 -28.88 -15.35 -6.49
CA ILE A 128 -29.16 -13.90 -6.43
C ILE A 128 -30.59 -13.63 -6.93
N THR A 129 -31.01 -14.25 -8.03
CA THR A 129 -32.38 -14.12 -8.54
C THR A 129 -33.42 -14.60 -7.52
N ASN A 130 -33.14 -15.70 -6.81
CA ASN A 130 -33.99 -16.21 -5.75
C ASN A 130 -34.03 -15.28 -4.52
N VAL A 131 -32.88 -14.70 -4.13
CA VAL A 131 -32.79 -13.70 -3.07
C VAL A 131 -33.55 -12.42 -3.43
N ASP A 132 -33.46 -11.96 -4.67
CA ASP A 132 -34.18 -10.77 -5.15
C ASP A 132 -35.69 -10.97 -5.14
N ALA A 133 -36.16 -12.16 -5.53
CA ALA A 133 -37.57 -12.51 -5.42
C ALA A 133 -38.06 -12.51 -3.96
N GLU A 134 -37.26 -13.01 -3.03
CA GLU A 134 -37.58 -12.99 -1.60
C GLU A 134 -37.51 -11.56 -1.02
N LEU A 135 -36.50 -10.76 -1.39
CA LEU A 135 -36.38 -9.35 -1.01
C LEU A 135 -37.60 -8.54 -1.47
N ALA A 136 -38.11 -8.77 -2.68
CA ALA A 136 -39.32 -8.11 -3.17
C ALA A 136 -40.55 -8.43 -2.30
N LEU A 137 -40.70 -9.68 -1.86
CA LEU A 137 -41.76 -10.07 -0.93
C LEU A 137 -41.59 -9.41 0.45
N VAL A 138 -40.37 -9.42 0.99
CA VAL A 138 -40.05 -8.79 2.27
C VAL A 138 -40.31 -7.27 2.21
N LYS A 139 -39.90 -6.60 1.14
CA LYS A 139 -40.16 -5.17 0.88
C LYS A 139 -41.65 -4.87 0.87
N GLY A 140 -42.46 -5.71 0.21
CA GLY A 140 -43.92 -5.58 0.19
C GLY A 140 -44.58 -5.72 1.57
N VAL A 141 -43.99 -6.52 2.48
CA VAL A 141 -44.51 -6.66 3.85
C VAL A 141 -44.02 -5.54 4.78
N LEU A 142 -42.77 -5.10 4.63
CA LEU A 142 -42.16 -4.11 5.52
C LEU A 142 -42.55 -2.66 5.16
N GLY A 143 -42.86 -2.35 3.90
CA GLY A 143 -43.12 -0.99 3.44
C GLY A 143 -41.95 -0.06 3.80
N ASP A 144 -42.24 1.06 4.46
CA ASP A 144 -41.26 2.09 4.85
C ASP A 144 -40.18 1.60 5.84
N LYS A 145 -40.38 0.43 6.47
CA LYS A 145 -39.38 -0.17 7.38
C LYS A 145 -38.31 -0.96 6.64
N TYR A 146 -38.43 -1.11 5.33
CA TYR A 146 -37.41 -1.74 4.49
C TYR A 146 -36.25 -0.77 4.25
N SER A 147 -35.02 -1.27 4.36
CA SER A 147 -33.80 -0.57 3.95
C SER A 147 -33.03 -1.43 2.96
N GLU A 148 -32.44 -0.80 1.95
CA GLU A 148 -31.52 -1.44 1.00
C GLU A 148 -30.09 -1.49 1.57
N GLU A 149 -29.80 -0.68 2.59
CA GLU A 149 -28.50 -0.67 3.26
C GLU A 149 -28.32 -1.88 4.19
N ILE A 150 -27.13 -2.49 4.13
CA ILE A 150 -26.73 -3.55 5.07
C ILE A 150 -26.56 -2.91 6.44
N GLY A 151 -27.34 -3.36 7.42
CA GLY A 151 -27.25 -2.96 8.82
C GLY A 151 -26.13 -3.71 9.54
N GLU A 152 -26.46 -4.32 10.69
CA GLU A 152 -25.49 -5.13 11.42
C GLU A 152 -25.04 -6.35 10.61
N GLU A 153 -23.72 -6.47 10.37
CA GLU A 153 -23.14 -7.53 9.56
C GLU A 153 -23.09 -8.86 10.33
N HIS A 154 -23.56 -9.93 9.68
CA HIS A 154 -23.37 -11.30 10.13
C HIS A 154 -21.87 -11.65 10.13
N GLN A 155 -21.42 -12.38 11.14
CA GLN A 155 -20.00 -12.71 11.30
C GLN A 155 -19.41 -13.42 10.07
N SER A 156 -20.19 -14.28 9.41
CA SER A 156 -19.74 -15.00 8.20
C SER A 156 -19.60 -14.06 6.99
N TYR A 157 -20.51 -13.08 6.84
CA TYR A 157 -20.39 -12.05 5.81
C TYR A 157 -19.19 -11.15 6.08
N LYS A 158 -18.98 -10.72 7.33
CA LYS A 158 -17.79 -9.95 7.72
C LYS A 158 -16.50 -10.69 7.39
N LYS A 159 -16.37 -11.97 7.78
CA LYS A 159 -15.22 -12.82 7.42
C LYS A 159 -15.03 -12.94 5.90
N LEU A 160 -16.11 -13.11 5.15
CA LEU A 160 -16.05 -13.22 3.69
C LEU A 160 -15.60 -11.92 3.04
N ARG A 161 -16.21 -10.81 3.44
CA ARG A 161 -15.86 -9.47 2.99
C ARG A 161 -14.40 -9.17 3.33
N ASP A 162 -13.94 -9.55 4.52
CA ASP A 162 -12.55 -9.36 4.94
C ASP A 162 -11.59 -10.30 4.17
N HIS A 163 -12.02 -11.53 3.83
CA HIS A 163 -11.28 -12.46 2.97
C HIS A 163 -11.08 -11.90 1.55
N TYR A 164 -12.14 -11.38 0.92
CA TYR A 164 -12.06 -10.74 -0.39
C TYR A 164 -11.40 -9.36 -0.34
N LYS A 165 -11.39 -8.71 0.83
CA LYS A 165 -10.54 -7.56 1.06
C LYS A 165 -9.07 -7.97 1.14
N GLY A 166 -8.70 -9.10 1.73
CA GLY A 166 -7.31 -9.53 1.97
C GLY A 166 -6.35 -9.69 0.76
N SER A 167 -6.64 -9.10 -0.40
CA SER A 167 -5.67 -8.85 -1.46
C SER A 167 -4.66 -7.77 -1.05
N ALA A 168 -3.51 -7.74 -1.74
CA ALA A 168 -2.51 -6.68 -1.59
C ALA A 168 -3.13 -5.29 -1.76
N ASP A 169 -4.14 -5.17 -2.64
CA ASP A 169 -4.88 -3.95 -2.89
C ASP A 169 -5.53 -3.38 -1.61
N SER A 170 -6.14 -4.19 -0.74
CA SER A 170 -6.72 -3.62 0.49
C SER A 170 -5.69 -3.16 1.51
N LEU A 171 -4.50 -3.77 1.52
CA LEU A 171 -3.42 -3.34 2.40
C LEU A 171 -2.98 -1.94 1.97
N PHE A 172 -2.78 -1.75 0.67
CA PHE A 172 -2.45 -0.46 0.07
C PHE A 172 -3.55 0.58 0.24
N VAL A 173 -4.83 0.21 0.09
CA VAL A 173 -5.98 1.11 0.35
C VAL A 173 -6.04 1.54 1.83
N LYS A 174 -5.76 0.64 2.77
CA LYS A 174 -5.70 1.00 4.20
C LYS A 174 -4.51 1.91 4.49
N ALA A 175 -3.34 1.60 3.93
CA ALA A 175 -2.15 2.44 4.05
C ALA A 175 -2.41 3.85 3.49
N ALA A 176 -3.08 3.96 2.34
CA ALA A 176 -3.52 5.24 1.77
C ALA A 176 -4.40 6.03 2.76
N GLY A 177 -5.41 5.39 3.35
CA GLY A 177 -6.27 6.05 4.33
C GLY A 177 -5.55 6.54 5.60
N VAL A 178 -4.42 5.92 5.96
CA VAL A 178 -3.53 6.40 7.04
C VAL A 178 -2.67 7.56 6.53
N LEU A 179 -2.05 7.42 5.35
CA LEU A 179 -1.22 8.44 4.72
C LEU A 179 -1.97 9.74 4.45
N ASP A 180 -3.20 9.69 3.92
CA ASP A 180 -4.05 10.88 3.68
C ASP A 180 -4.25 11.73 4.95
N LYS A 181 -4.32 11.07 6.11
CA LYS A 181 -4.45 11.76 7.41
C LYS A 181 -3.11 12.27 7.93
N ALA A 182 -2.04 11.58 7.59
CA ALA A 182 -0.70 11.89 8.06
C ALA A 182 -0.09 13.07 7.28
N VAL A 183 -0.19 13.05 5.94
CA VAL A 183 0.35 14.05 5.00
C VAL A 183 -0.74 14.90 4.35
N SER A 184 -1.49 15.61 5.19
CA SER A 184 -2.68 16.35 4.77
C SER A 184 -2.35 17.65 4.01
N ALA A 185 -1.33 18.37 4.45
CA ALA A 185 -0.92 19.67 3.92
C ALA A 185 0.44 19.59 3.20
N PRO A 186 0.72 20.49 2.23
CA PRO A 186 2.06 20.67 1.70
C PRO A 186 3.09 20.88 2.82
N GLY A 187 4.24 20.21 2.72
CA GLY A 187 5.30 20.17 3.74
C GLY A 187 5.04 19.23 4.92
N ASP A 188 3.88 18.56 5.01
CA ASP A 188 3.71 17.46 5.98
C ASP A 188 4.55 16.25 5.53
N SER A 189 5.22 15.59 6.48
CA SER A 189 5.82 14.28 6.27
C SER A 189 5.34 13.26 7.31
N ALA A 190 5.33 11.98 6.92
CA ALA A 190 4.98 10.89 7.81
C ALA A 190 5.73 9.60 7.52
N SER A 191 6.06 8.85 8.58
CA SER A 191 6.56 7.47 8.46
C SER A 191 5.49 6.49 8.96
N VAL A 192 5.24 5.42 8.20
CA VAL A 192 4.24 4.38 8.45
C VAL A 192 4.86 3.00 8.21
N GLU A 193 5.01 2.20 9.27
CA GLU A 193 5.44 0.81 9.14
C GLU A 193 4.21 -0.13 8.99
N VAL A 194 4.28 -1.06 8.04
CA VAL A 194 3.25 -2.07 7.75
C VAL A 194 3.91 -3.44 7.62
N GLU A 195 3.59 -4.35 8.54
CA GLU A 195 3.91 -5.76 8.41
C GLU A 195 2.72 -6.55 7.85
N PHE A 196 2.99 -7.49 6.95
CA PHE A 196 1.96 -8.35 6.37
C PHE A 196 2.42 -9.79 6.21
N GLU A 197 1.45 -10.71 6.22
CA GLU A 197 1.66 -12.13 5.94
C GLU A 197 0.46 -12.64 5.11
N ILE A 198 0.73 -13.05 3.87
CA ILE A 198 -0.26 -13.57 2.92
C ILE A 198 0.01 -15.07 2.74
N PRO A 199 -0.91 -15.96 3.17
CA PRO A 199 -0.79 -17.39 2.92
C PRO A 199 -0.94 -17.71 1.42
N ILE A 200 -0.12 -18.63 0.89
CA ILE A 200 -0.22 -19.11 -0.49
C ILE A 200 -0.92 -20.48 -0.52
N ASP A 201 -2.16 -20.50 -1.00
CA ASP A 201 -2.91 -21.72 -1.28
C ASP A 201 -2.48 -22.35 -2.63
N PRO A 202 -2.56 -23.67 -2.86
CA PRO A 202 -3.19 -24.73 -2.05
C PRO A 202 -2.27 -25.32 -0.96
N SER A 203 -1.06 -24.77 -0.79
CA SER A 203 -0.02 -25.47 -0.03
C SER A 203 -0.34 -25.58 1.46
N GLY A 204 -1.08 -24.62 2.02
CA GLY A 204 -1.34 -24.52 3.47
C GLY A 204 -0.10 -24.34 4.34
N VAL A 205 1.10 -24.38 3.76
CA VAL A 205 2.40 -24.28 4.45
C VAL A 205 3.22 -23.07 4.00
N GLY A 206 3.05 -22.58 2.77
CA GLY A 206 3.77 -21.42 2.26
C GLY A 206 3.09 -20.10 2.60
N PHE A 207 3.88 -19.07 2.91
CA PHE A 207 3.41 -17.70 3.03
C PHE A 207 4.39 -16.74 2.34
N ILE A 208 3.87 -15.62 1.86
CA ILE A 208 4.66 -14.43 1.52
C ILE A 208 4.34 -13.40 2.59
N GLY A 209 5.33 -13.05 3.39
CA GLY A 209 5.24 -11.93 4.30
C GLY A 209 6.14 -10.79 3.84
N GLY A 210 6.04 -9.69 4.55
CA GLY A 210 6.98 -8.61 4.40
C GLY A 210 6.73 -7.49 5.37
N ARG A 211 7.68 -6.55 5.37
CA ARG A 211 7.60 -5.29 6.09
C ARG A 211 7.78 -4.17 5.07
N LEU A 212 6.92 -3.16 5.16
CA LEU A 212 6.97 -1.93 4.39
C LEU A 212 7.17 -0.80 5.38
N SER A 213 8.32 -0.13 5.33
CA SER A 213 8.51 1.15 6.04
C SER A 213 8.25 2.27 5.05
N ILE A 214 7.11 2.96 5.16
CA ILE A 214 6.67 3.99 4.21
C ILE A 214 6.97 5.37 4.77
N GLU A 215 7.91 6.08 4.14
CA GLU A 215 8.15 7.50 4.38
C GLU A 215 7.45 8.29 3.28
N ALA A 216 6.52 9.16 3.65
CA ALA A 216 5.76 9.97 2.73
C ALA A 216 5.93 11.46 3.05
N GLU A 217 5.98 12.27 1.99
CA GLU A 217 6.02 13.73 2.05
C GLU A 217 5.06 14.28 1.00
N LYS A 218 4.44 15.42 1.29
CA LYS A 218 3.65 16.17 0.33
C LYS A 218 4.39 17.43 -0.09
N ASP A 219 4.71 17.54 -1.37
CA ASP A 219 5.43 18.69 -1.92
C ASP A 219 4.54 19.95 -2.01
N ASP A 220 5.17 21.08 -2.35
CA ASP A 220 4.51 22.38 -2.52
C ASP A 220 3.49 22.38 -3.68
N ASP A 221 3.66 21.51 -4.67
CA ASP A 221 2.72 21.32 -5.79
C ASP A 221 1.51 20.46 -5.40
N GLY A 222 1.53 19.92 -4.18
CA GLY A 222 0.50 19.09 -3.58
C GLY A 222 0.54 17.63 -4.03
N MET A 223 1.62 17.19 -4.67
CA MET A 223 1.87 15.77 -4.96
C MET A 223 2.46 15.11 -3.72
N ILE A 224 2.16 13.83 -3.56
CA ILE A 224 2.68 13.01 -2.47
C ILE A 224 3.77 12.12 -3.05
N LYS A 225 4.99 12.26 -2.53
CA LYS A 225 6.11 11.35 -2.76
C LYS A 225 6.18 10.41 -1.57
N ALA A 226 6.21 9.11 -1.81
CA ALA A 226 6.48 8.13 -0.78
C ALA A 226 7.60 7.20 -1.21
N ARG A 227 8.51 6.93 -0.28
CA ARG A 227 9.57 5.94 -0.42
C ARG A 227 9.34 4.83 0.59
N THR A 228 9.65 3.62 0.20
CA THR A 228 9.48 2.45 1.03
C THR A 228 10.62 1.50 0.91
N GLU A 229 11.22 1.17 2.05
CA GLU A 229 12.05 0.00 2.17
C GLU A 229 11.15 -1.21 2.37
N MET A 230 11.32 -2.18 1.48
CA MET A 230 10.58 -3.43 1.51
C MET A 230 11.51 -4.59 1.79
N VAL A 231 11.16 -5.37 2.80
CA VAL A 231 11.71 -6.71 2.99
C VAL A 231 10.62 -7.71 2.63
N VAL A 232 10.81 -8.46 1.54
CA VAL A 232 9.91 -9.57 1.19
C VAL A 232 10.44 -10.84 1.84
N THR A 233 9.63 -11.46 2.68
CA THR A 233 9.92 -12.75 3.31
C THR A 233 9.13 -13.85 2.62
N GLY A 234 9.81 -14.73 1.89
CA GLY A 234 9.23 -15.99 1.45
C GLY A 234 9.50 -17.08 2.49
N GLY A 235 8.49 -17.84 2.92
CA GLY A 235 8.73 -18.93 3.85
C GLY A 235 7.75 -20.09 3.77
N ALA A 236 8.16 -21.21 4.38
CA ALA A 236 7.34 -22.39 4.54
C ALA A 236 7.32 -22.83 6.02
N ASN A 237 6.12 -23.15 6.50
CA ASN A 237 5.91 -23.77 7.80
C ASN A 237 6.11 -25.28 7.66
N ILE A 238 7.29 -25.78 8.04
CA ILE A 238 7.61 -27.22 8.03
C ILE A 238 7.58 -27.72 9.47
N GLY A 239 6.40 -28.15 9.93
CA GLY A 239 6.19 -28.60 11.31
C GLY A 239 6.19 -27.44 12.31
N VAL A 240 7.12 -27.45 13.27
CA VAL A 240 7.30 -26.40 14.29
C VAL A 240 8.35 -25.33 13.91
N ALA A 241 8.98 -25.45 12.73
CA ALA A 241 10.03 -24.53 12.27
C ALA A 241 9.58 -23.73 11.03
N LYS A 242 9.89 -22.42 11.04
CA LYS A 242 9.60 -21.47 9.95
C LYS A 242 10.92 -21.18 9.21
N VAL A 243 11.04 -21.67 7.97
CA VAL A 243 12.18 -21.32 7.11
C VAL A 243 11.81 -20.05 6.34
N LYS A 244 12.66 -19.02 6.41
CA LYS A 244 12.46 -17.72 5.78
C LYS A 244 13.64 -17.38 4.87
N ALA A 245 13.35 -16.86 3.68
CA ALA A 245 14.30 -16.17 2.82
C ALA A 245 13.82 -14.72 2.68
N GLU A 246 14.71 -13.77 2.89
CA GLU A 246 14.41 -12.33 2.82
C GLU A 246 15.10 -11.72 1.61
N LEU A 247 14.35 -10.93 0.85
CA LEU A 247 14.87 -10.13 -0.25
C LEU A 247 14.50 -8.66 0.03
N GLY A 248 15.53 -7.85 0.29
CA GLY A 248 15.41 -6.42 0.49
C GLY A 248 15.33 -5.66 -0.85
N GLY A 249 14.52 -4.62 -0.89
CA GLY A 249 14.42 -3.69 -2.01
C GLY A 249 13.80 -2.37 -1.56
N TYR A 250 13.67 -1.44 -2.50
CA TYR A 250 12.93 -0.21 -2.27
C TYR A 250 11.88 0.00 -3.35
N ILE A 251 10.87 0.77 -3.00
CA ILE A 251 9.82 1.25 -3.88
C ILE A 251 9.65 2.72 -3.59
N GLU A 252 9.66 3.57 -4.60
CA GLU A 252 9.37 4.98 -4.47
C GLU A 252 8.28 5.36 -5.47
N ALA A 253 7.28 6.12 -5.06
CA ALA A 253 6.21 6.59 -5.92
C ALA A 253 5.91 8.04 -5.68
N GLN A 254 5.53 8.75 -6.72
CA GLN A 254 4.96 10.10 -6.62
C GLN A 254 3.64 10.15 -7.37
N ALA A 255 2.59 10.69 -6.73
CA ALA A 255 1.29 10.90 -7.34
C ALA A 255 0.48 12.00 -6.64
N ALA A 256 -0.62 12.43 -7.24
CA ALA A 256 -1.45 13.53 -6.71
C ALA A 256 -2.23 13.17 -5.42
N THR A 257 -2.44 11.88 -5.14
CA THR A 257 -3.19 11.41 -3.97
C THR A 257 -2.50 10.21 -3.33
N SER A 258 -2.65 10.00 -2.02
CA SER A 258 -1.99 8.85 -1.37
C SER A 258 -2.57 7.52 -1.86
N ALA A 259 -3.86 7.49 -2.24
CA ALA A 259 -4.48 6.36 -2.91
C ALA A 259 -3.75 6.03 -4.21
N ASP A 260 -3.36 7.03 -5.00
CA ASP A 260 -2.59 6.81 -6.22
C ASP A 260 -1.16 6.39 -5.95
N VAL A 261 -0.49 6.93 -4.94
CA VAL A 261 0.83 6.49 -4.48
C VAL A 261 0.80 5.00 -4.10
N MET A 262 -0.19 4.58 -3.32
CA MET A 262 -0.34 3.19 -2.89
C MET A 262 -0.76 2.27 -4.04
N ASN A 263 -1.56 2.76 -4.99
CA ASN A 263 -1.82 2.04 -6.24
C ASN A 263 -0.54 1.86 -7.07
N LEU A 264 0.31 2.88 -7.13
CA LEU A 264 1.61 2.81 -7.80
C LEU A 264 2.54 1.81 -7.10
N TYR A 265 2.55 1.74 -5.78
CA TYR A 265 3.27 0.69 -5.04
C TYR A 265 2.80 -0.70 -5.43
N SER A 266 1.48 -0.91 -5.39
CA SER A 266 0.85 -2.17 -5.81
C SER A 266 1.27 -2.53 -7.24
N TYR A 267 1.29 -1.55 -8.14
CA TYR A 267 1.68 -1.74 -9.54
C TYR A 267 3.18 -1.99 -9.72
N GLY A 268 4.06 -1.26 -9.03
CA GLY A 268 5.50 -1.51 -9.03
C GLY A 268 5.83 -2.93 -8.56
N LEU A 269 5.19 -3.38 -7.49
CA LEU A 269 5.29 -4.77 -7.00
C LEU A 269 4.79 -5.78 -8.02
N TYR A 270 3.61 -5.52 -8.60
CA TYR A 270 3.05 -6.36 -9.64
C TYR A 270 4.04 -6.54 -10.80
N ARG A 271 4.60 -5.43 -11.30
CA ARG A 271 5.61 -5.44 -12.38
C ARG A 271 6.84 -6.24 -11.97
N ARG A 272 7.38 -6.01 -10.77
CA ARG A 272 8.54 -6.75 -10.26
C ARG A 272 8.28 -8.25 -10.16
N PHE A 273 7.11 -8.65 -9.66
CA PHE A 273 6.74 -10.06 -9.55
C PHE A 273 6.53 -10.69 -10.93
N ARG A 274 5.92 -9.94 -11.86
CA ARG A 274 5.64 -10.40 -13.23
C ARG A 274 6.91 -10.53 -14.07
N GLU A 275 7.87 -9.63 -13.88
CA GLU A 275 9.15 -9.59 -14.60
C GLU A 275 10.22 -10.49 -13.96
N SER A 276 10.06 -10.83 -12.68
CA SER A 276 11.00 -11.71 -11.96
C SER A 276 10.97 -13.14 -12.50
N LYS A 277 12.16 -13.71 -12.71
CA LYS A 277 12.31 -15.14 -13.00
C LYS A 277 12.26 -16.01 -11.74
N ALA A 278 12.46 -15.41 -10.56
CA ALA A 278 12.53 -16.12 -9.29
C ALA A 278 11.16 -16.31 -8.63
N ILE A 279 10.19 -15.43 -8.96
CA ILE A 279 8.85 -15.48 -8.41
C ILE A 279 7.93 -16.21 -9.42
N PRO A 280 7.23 -17.29 -9.02
CA PRO A 280 6.26 -17.94 -9.89
C PRO A 280 5.14 -16.98 -10.31
N ARG A 281 4.73 -17.04 -11.58
CA ARG A 281 3.71 -16.13 -12.16
C ARG A 281 2.37 -16.25 -11.47
N GLU A 282 2.09 -17.44 -10.95
CA GLU A 282 0.91 -17.82 -10.18
C GLU A 282 0.75 -16.94 -8.94
N VAL A 283 1.86 -16.51 -8.33
CA VAL A 283 1.84 -15.59 -7.17
C VAL A 283 1.27 -14.24 -7.57
N ALA A 284 1.75 -13.66 -8.68
CA ALA A 284 1.22 -12.39 -9.18
C ALA A 284 -0.25 -12.52 -9.65
N ASN A 285 -0.59 -13.63 -10.30
CA ASN A 285 -1.99 -13.91 -10.67
C ASN A 285 -2.87 -13.97 -9.42
N TYR A 286 -2.39 -14.59 -8.35
CA TYR A 286 -3.15 -14.71 -7.12
C TYR A 286 -3.31 -13.36 -6.40
N MET A 287 -2.21 -12.62 -6.22
CA MET A 287 -2.23 -11.37 -5.45
C MET A 287 -3.05 -10.25 -6.11
N TRP A 288 -3.01 -10.14 -7.43
CA TRP A 288 -3.70 -9.08 -8.19
C TRP A 288 -4.91 -9.56 -9.00
N GLY A 289 -5.04 -10.86 -9.21
CA GLY A 289 -6.15 -11.48 -9.95
C GLY A 289 -6.97 -12.49 -9.15
N GLY A 290 -6.70 -12.65 -7.84
CA GLY A 290 -7.46 -13.50 -6.91
C GLY A 290 -7.25 -15.00 -7.05
N GLN A 291 -6.55 -15.47 -8.09
CA GLN A 291 -6.34 -16.89 -8.37
C GLN A 291 -5.06 -17.15 -9.15
N THR A 292 -4.51 -18.36 -9.05
CA THR A 292 -3.25 -18.73 -9.72
C THR A 292 -3.39 -19.01 -11.22
N SER A 293 -4.62 -19.17 -11.71
CA SER A 293 -4.95 -19.63 -13.08
C SER A 293 -4.69 -18.56 -14.17
N GLN A 294 -4.89 -18.93 -15.44
CA GLN A 294 -4.90 -17.99 -16.57
C GLN A 294 -5.96 -16.90 -16.41
N HIS A 295 -7.10 -17.19 -15.79
CA HIS A 295 -8.12 -16.19 -15.53
C HIS A 295 -7.64 -15.12 -14.53
N GLY A 296 -6.88 -15.55 -13.51
CA GLY A 296 -6.22 -14.62 -12.59
C GLY A 296 -5.12 -13.79 -13.26
N TYR A 297 -4.42 -14.37 -14.24
CA TYR A 297 -3.51 -13.60 -15.09
C TYR A 297 -4.26 -12.50 -15.84
N ASP A 298 -5.35 -12.84 -16.55
CA ASP A 298 -6.11 -11.88 -17.36
C ASP A 298 -6.68 -10.76 -16.47
N LYS A 299 -7.19 -11.09 -15.29
CA LYS A 299 -7.70 -10.11 -14.31
C LYS A 299 -6.62 -9.15 -13.82
N ALA A 300 -5.44 -9.69 -13.46
CA ALA A 300 -4.31 -8.87 -13.03
C ALA A 300 -3.80 -7.96 -14.16
N GLU A 301 -3.81 -8.43 -15.41
CA GLU A 301 -3.46 -7.61 -16.57
C GLU A 301 -4.46 -6.49 -16.82
N VAL A 302 -5.77 -6.76 -16.77
CA VAL A 302 -6.83 -5.74 -16.88
C VAL A 302 -6.67 -4.69 -15.80
N TRP A 303 -6.53 -5.12 -14.53
CA TRP A 303 -6.29 -4.21 -13.41
C TRP A 303 -5.07 -3.31 -13.65
N SER A 304 -3.93 -3.89 -14.05
CA SER A 304 -2.70 -3.13 -14.28
C SER A 304 -2.84 -2.12 -15.42
N ARG A 305 -3.56 -2.48 -16.48
CA ARG A 305 -3.79 -1.61 -17.63
C ARG A 305 -4.76 -0.48 -17.32
N ASP A 306 -5.82 -0.76 -16.57
CA ASP A 306 -6.75 0.27 -16.15
C ASP A 306 -6.07 1.27 -15.21
N LEU A 307 -5.16 0.80 -14.36
CA LEU A 307 -4.31 1.67 -13.58
C LEU A 307 -3.39 2.52 -14.46
N GLU A 308 -2.73 1.91 -15.46
CA GLU A 308 -1.88 2.65 -16.39
C GLU A 308 -2.65 3.72 -17.16
N LYS A 309 -3.84 3.39 -17.68
CA LYS A 309 -4.73 4.36 -18.34
C LYS A 309 -5.11 5.49 -17.38
N ARG A 310 -5.35 5.18 -16.11
CA ARG A 310 -5.81 6.18 -15.14
C ARG A 310 -4.69 7.13 -14.70
N LEU A 311 -3.48 6.62 -14.51
CA LEU A 311 -2.36 7.36 -13.92
C LEU A 311 -1.38 7.94 -14.94
N PHE A 312 -1.26 7.32 -16.12
CA PHE A 312 -0.21 7.65 -17.10
C PHE A 312 -0.76 7.99 -18.49
N SER A 313 -2.08 8.09 -18.67
CA SER A 313 -2.63 8.42 -19.99
C SER A 313 -2.37 9.88 -20.38
N GLU A 314 -2.22 10.09 -21.68
CA GLU A 314 -2.18 11.43 -22.24
C GLU A 314 -3.54 12.11 -22.07
N ILE A 315 -3.52 13.29 -21.47
CA ILE A 315 -4.71 14.12 -21.33
C ILE A 315 -4.89 14.87 -22.66
N PRO A 316 -6.02 14.66 -23.37
CA PRO A 316 -6.26 15.30 -24.66
C PRO A 316 -6.32 16.82 -24.51
N ASP A 317 -5.95 17.54 -25.57
CA ASP A 317 -6.17 19.00 -25.62
C ASP A 317 -7.67 19.32 -25.50
N VAL A 318 -7.97 20.52 -25.01
CA VAL A 318 -9.35 21.00 -24.99
C VAL A 318 -9.83 21.20 -26.42
N ASP A 319 -10.89 20.47 -26.81
CA ASP A 319 -11.55 20.66 -28.09
C ASP A 319 -12.43 21.92 -28.05
N PRO A 320 -12.07 23.02 -28.75
CA PRO A 320 -12.87 24.24 -28.77
C PRO A 320 -14.27 24.02 -29.37
N ASP A 321 -14.46 22.94 -30.12
CA ASP A 321 -15.69 22.56 -30.79
C ASP A 321 -16.62 21.66 -29.94
N ASP A 322 -16.24 21.33 -28.70
CA ASP A 322 -17.07 20.55 -27.78
C ASP A 322 -18.47 21.19 -27.62
N PRO A 323 -19.57 20.41 -27.73
CA PRO A 323 -20.94 20.90 -27.53
C PRO A 323 -21.13 21.76 -26.26
N LYS A 324 -20.36 21.50 -25.19
CA LYS A 324 -20.42 22.31 -23.97
C LYS A 324 -20.10 23.78 -24.24
N TYR A 325 -19.12 24.08 -25.09
CA TYR A 325 -18.73 25.47 -25.41
C TYR A 325 -19.64 26.10 -26.46
N LYS A 326 -20.14 25.31 -27.41
CA LYS A 326 -21.06 25.78 -28.46
C LYS A 326 -22.38 26.30 -27.90
N SER A 327 -22.81 25.79 -26.76
CA SER A 327 -24.02 26.25 -26.07
C SER A 327 -23.83 27.59 -25.33
N MET A 328 -22.58 28.07 -25.18
CA MET A 328 -22.26 29.28 -24.42
C MET A 328 -22.16 30.51 -25.34
N PRO A 329 -22.44 31.73 -24.83
CA PRO A 329 -22.07 32.96 -25.51
C PRO A 329 -20.56 32.98 -25.82
N PRO A 330 -20.10 33.50 -26.98
CA PRO A 330 -18.70 33.40 -27.42
C PRO A 330 -17.66 33.89 -26.39
N SER A 331 -17.97 34.96 -25.63
CA SER A 331 -17.09 35.47 -24.58
C SER A 331 -16.95 34.50 -23.40
N LYS A 332 -18.03 33.81 -23.03
CA LYS A 332 -18.02 32.79 -21.97
C LYS A 332 -17.35 31.50 -22.45
N ALA A 333 -17.60 31.10 -23.69
CA ALA A 333 -16.95 29.95 -24.31
C ALA A 333 -15.42 30.12 -24.31
N LYS A 334 -14.92 31.28 -24.72
CA LYS A 334 -13.47 31.57 -24.71
C LYS A 334 -12.86 31.48 -23.31
N ALA A 335 -13.52 32.03 -22.30
CA ALA A 335 -13.05 31.97 -20.92
C ALA A 335 -13.07 30.53 -20.37
N ALA A 336 -14.12 29.76 -20.69
CA ALA A 336 -14.24 28.36 -20.29
C ALA A 336 -13.17 27.48 -20.96
N ILE A 337 -12.91 27.66 -22.25
CA ILE A 337 -11.85 26.97 -22.98
C ILE A 337 -10.48 27.27 -22.35
N ALA A 338 -10.19 28.54 -22.05
CA ALA A 338 -8.93 28.91 -21.42
C ALA A 338 -8.76 28.30 -20.01
N ALA A 339 -9.83 28.28 -19.21
CA ALA A 339 -9.81 27.67 -17.89
C ALA A 339 -9.62 26.14 -17.96
N ASP A 340 -10.33 25.48 -18.87
CA ASP A 340 -10.19 24.03 -19.09
C ASP A 340 -8.79 23.69 -19.63
N GLN A 341 -8.22 24.55 -20.51
CA GLN A 341 -6.88 24.36 -21.04
C GLN A 341 -5.81 24.47 -19.93
N ALA A 342 -5.94 25.45 -19.04
CA ALA A 342 -5.08 25.57 -17.87
C ALA A 342 -5.20 24.36 -16.93
N ALA A 343 -6.41 23.82 -16.76
CA ALA A 343 -6.63 22.61 -15.98
C ALA A 343 -5.99 21.36 -16.63
N VAL A 344 -6.08 21.25 -17.97
CA VAL A 344 -5.41 20.19 -18.75
C VAL A 344 -3.90 20.30 -18.63
N GLU A 345 -3.32 21.49 -18.72
CA GLU A 345 -1.87 21.71 -18.56
C GLU A 345 -1.39 21.32 -17.17
N LYS A 346 -2.09 21.76 -16.12
CA LYS A 346 -1.78 21.35 -14.74
C LYS A 346 -1.89 19.83 -14.56
N ALA A 347 -2.88 19.21 -15.18
CA ALA A 347 -3.04 17.77 -15.11
C ALA A 347 -1.94 17.02 -15.90
N ARG A 348 -1.46 17.58 -17.01
CA ARG A 348 -0.31 17.03 -17.76
C ARG A 348 0.98 17.11 -16.97
N GLU A 349 1.24 18.22 -16.28
CA GLU A 349 2.38 18.32 -15.37
C GLU A 349 2.31 17.27 -14.25
N ARG A 350 1.13 17.07 -13.66
CA ARG A 350 0.92 15.99 -12.67
C ARG A 350 1.23 14.61 -13.24
N VAL A 351 0.75 14.30 -14.45
CA VAL A 351 1.03 13.01 -15.11
C VAL A 351 2.53 12.85 -15.40
N LYS A 352 3.20 13.92 -15.84
CA LYS A 352 4.66 13.93 -16.08
C LYS A 352 5.44 13.65 -14.79
N ASN A 353 5.01 14.23 -13.67
CA ASN A 353 5.63 14.07 -12.36
C ASN A 353 5.15 12.80 -11.62
N THR A 354 4.20 12.05 -12.18
CA THR A 354 3.73 10.78 -11.62
C THR A 354 4.68 9.66 -12.03
N TYR A 355 5.25 8.94 -11.06
CA TYR A 355 6.15 7.82 -11.34
C TYR A 355 6.11 6.75 -10.27
N ILE A 356 6.58 5.56 -10.64
CA ILE A 356 6.92 4.48 -9.71
C ILE A 356 8.32 3.97 -10.01
N GLU A 357 9.18 4.03 -9.01
CA GLU A 357 10.50 3.43 -9.03
C GLU A 357 10.52 2.21 -8.13
N THR A 358 11.18 1.16 -8.59
CA THR A 358 11.41 -0.05 -7.78
C THR A 358 12.86 -0.43 -7.94
N GLY A 359 13.52 -0.95 -6.92
CA GLY A 359 14.90 -1.39 -7.06
C GLY A 359 15.40 -2.31 -5.95
N GLY A 360 16.57 -2.88 -6.20
CA GLY A 360 17.31 -3.63 -5.19
C GLY A 360 18.22 -2.69 -4.41
N VAL A 361 18.36 -2.96 -3.12
CA VAL A 361 19.31 -2.25 -2.25
C VAL A 361 20.42 -3.22 -1.86
N VAL A 362 21.67 -2.82 -2.05
CA VAL A 362 22.83 -3.46 -1.44
C VAL A 362 23.43 -2.43 -0.49
N ALA A 363 23.22 -2.62 0.81
CA ALA A 363 23.76 -1.76 1.84
C ALA A 363 24.88 -2.49 2.60
N GLY A 364 26.03 -1.83 2.74
CA GLY A 364 27.05 -2.19 3.72
C GLY A 364 26.98 -1.21 4.88
N LYS A 365 26.62 -1.69 6.07
CA LYS A 365 26.61 -0.89 7.31
C LYS A 365 27.79 -1.30 8.19
N GLY A 366 28.51 -0.32 8.72
CA GLY A 366 29.53 -0.49 9.74
C GLY A 366 29.20 0.33 10.98
N GLU A 367 29.08 -0.35 12.12
CA GLU A 367 28.89 0.31 13.42
C GLU A 367 30.24 0.47 14.12
N ILE A 368 30.53 1.66 14.64
CA ILE A 368 31.72 1.96 15.46
C ILE A 368 31.23 2.51 16.80
N GLY A 369 31.12 1.63 17.81
CA GLY A 369 30.79 2.04 19.17
C GLY A 369 32.01 2.65 19.88
N ILE A 370 31.90 3.92 20.29
CA ILE A 370 32.92 4.60 21.12
C ILE A 370 32.24 4.93 22.46
N SER A 371 32.12 3.92 23.33
CA SER A 371 31.44 3.94 24.65
C SER A 371 29.90 3.92 24.62
N ASP A 372 29.27 3.57 25.77
CA ASP A 372 27.80 3.47 25.97
C ASP A 372 27.03 4.78 25.72
N LEU A 373 27.72 5.89 25.43
CA LEU A 373 27.15 7.22 25.26
C LEU A 373 27.14 7.72 23.80
N VAL A 374 27.91 7.09 22.90
CA VAL A 374 28.07 7.54 21.51
C VAL A 374 28.06 6.36 20.56
N GLU A 375 27.03 6.29 19.73
CA GLU A 375 26.90 5.34 18.64
C GLU A 375 27.15 6.07 17.31
N MET A 376 28.06 5.54 16.49
CA MET A 376 28.32 6.04 15.14
C MET A 376 28.05 4.93 14.14
N GLU A 377 27.18 5.20 13.17
CA GLU A 377 26.86 4.31 12.06
C GLU A 377 27.37 4.93 10.75
N ILE A 378 28.11 4.17 9.96
CA ILE A 378 28.51 4.58 8.60
C ILE A 378 27.93 3.56 7.63
N GLY A 379 27.14 4.05 6.67
CA GLY A 379 26.50 3.26 5.63
C GLY A 379 27.02 3.62 4.23
N VAL A 380 27.23 2.62 3.39
CA VAL A 380 27.29 2.80 1.94
C VAL A 380 26.15 1.99 1.33
N THR A 381 25.29 2.66 0.60
CA THR A 381 24.11 2.07 -0.03
C THR A 381 24.23 2.21 -1.54
N TYR A 382 24.28 1.08 -2.24
CA TYR A 382 24.10 1.07 -3.69
C TYR A 382 22.68 0.63 -4.00
N THR A 383 21.99 1.43 -4.80
CA THR A 383 20.66 1.08 -5.31
C THR A 383 20.71 0.94 -6.83
N ALA A 384 19.99 -0.06 -7.33
CA ALA A 384 19.77 -0.23 -8.76
C ALA A 384 18.29 -0.56 -8.98
N GLY A 385 17.64 0.23 -9.82
CA GLY A 385 16.20 0.26 -9.94
C GLY A 385 15.71 0.43 -11.36
N LYS A 386 14.39 0.56 -11.46
CA LYS A 386 13.66 0.91 -12.67
C LYS A 386 12.60 1.91 -12.32
N LYS A 387 12.64 3.06 -12.98
CA LYS A 387 11.64 4.13 -12.85
C LYS A 387 10.67 4.06 -14.01
N ILE A 388 9.40 3.86 -13.70
CA ILE A 388 8.30 3.82 -14.66
C ILE A 388 7.58 5.17 -14.61
N THR A 389 7.68 5.92 -15.70
CA THR A 389 6.95 7.17 -15.97
C THR A 389 5.98 6.98 -17.14
N ALA A 390 5.14 7.99 -17.39
CA ALA A 390 4.30 8.04 -18.58
C ALA A 390 5.13 7.93 -19.88
N GLU A 391 6.29 8.60 -19.97
CA GLU A 391 7.17 8.49 -21.14
C GLU A 391 7.72 7.07 -21.30
N SER A 392 8.15 6.43 -20.21
CA SER A 392 8.70 5.07 -20.25
C SER A 392 7.66 4.05 -20.73
N ILE A 393 6.39 4.19 -20.32
CA ILE A 393 5.27 3.34 -20.77
C ILE A 393 5.01 3.59 -22.25
N LYS A 394 4.94 4.87 -22.67
CA LYS A 394 4.77 5.25 -24.08
C LYS A 394 5.91 4.74 -24.95
N ALA A 395 7.16 4.78 -24.48
CA ALA A 395 8.32 4.28 -25.21
C ALA A 395 8.28 2.75 -25.34
N ALA A 396 8.00 2.03 -24.26
CA ALA A 396 8.02 0.56 -24.26
C ALA A 396 6.82 -0.07 -24.99
N LYS A 397 5.63 0.56 -24.88
CA LYS A 397 4.38 0.07 -25.47
C LYS A 397 4.05 0.74 -26.81
N GLY A 398 4.67 1.87 -27.15
CA GLY A 398 4.45 2.62 -28.40
C GLY A 398 2.98 2.96 -28.66
N SER A 399 2.63 3.22 -29.93
CA SER A 399 1.23 3.22 -30.40
C SER A 399 0.60 1.82 -30.42
N ALA A 400 1.36 0.77 -30.04
CA ALA A 400 0.87 -0.59 -29.93
C ALA A 400 0.00 -0.82 -28.68
N GLY A 401 0.03 0.06 -27.67
CA GLY A 401 -0.99 0.06 -26.61
C GLY A 401 -2.41 0.23 -27.16
N ALA A 402 -2.60 1.07 -28.18
CA ALA A 402 -3.87 1.25 -28.88
C ALA A 402 -4.19 0.09 -29.84
N LYS A 403 -3.17 -0.53 -30.46
CA LYS A 403 -3.34 -1.67 -31.40
C LYS A 403 -3.43 -3.06 -30.71
N ASN A 404 -3.04 -3.17 -29.45
CA ASN A 404 -3.19 -4.39 -28.63
C ASN A 404 -4.58 -4.50 -27.97
N SER A 405 -5.55 -3.67 -28.38
CA SER A 405 -6.97 -3.92 -28.18
C SER A 405 -7.44 -5.23 -28.84
N GLY A 406 -6.64 -5.79 -29.76
CA GLY A 406 -6.85 -7.12 -30.34
C GLY A 406 -6.33 -8.25 -29.44
N GLY A 407 -7.14 -8.68 -28.47
CA GLY A 407 -6.98 -9.93 -27.71
C GLY A 407 -5.91 -9.91 -26.61
N LEU A 408 -6.32 -10.33 -25.40
CA LEU A 408 -5.51 -10.47 -24.16
C LEU A 408 -4.23 -11.32 -24.28
N THR A 409 -3.91 -11.88 -25.45
CA THR A 409 -2.74 -12.74 -25.71
C THR A 409 -1.48 -11.97 -26.14
N GLY A 410 -1.52 -10.63 -26.17
CA GLY A 410 -0.43 -9.80 -26.66
C GLY A 410 0.76 -9.64 -25.71
N ARG A 411 1.97 -9.98 -26.18
CA ARG A 411 3.31 -9.89 -25.53
C ARG A 411 3.68 -8.53 -24.89
N GLY A 412 2.83 -7.51 -24.91
CA GLY A 412 3.12 -6.17 -24.39
C GLY A 412 3.31 -6.13 -22.88
N ALA A 413 2.60 -6.98 -22.13
CA ALA A 413 2.72 -7.06 -20.67
C ALA A 413 4.07 -7.62 -20.18
N GLN A 414 4.73 -8.46 -21.00
CA GLN A 414 5.98 -9.15 -20.64
C GLN A 414 7.24 -8.35 -20.95
N LYS A 415 7.11 -7.19 -21.62
CA LYS A 415 8.27 -6.32 -21.83
C LYS A 415 8.65 -5.66 -20.53
N SER A 416 9.94 -5.62 -20.25
CA SER A 416 10.52 -4.75 -19.23
C SER A 416 9.99 -3.33 -19.42
N LEU A 417 9.39 -2.76 -18.39
CA LEU A 417 8.99 -1.35 -18.35
C LEU A 417 9.96 -0.56 -17.47
N GLY A 418 10.04 0.74 -17.73
CA GLY A 418 10.84 1.68 -16.98
C GLY A 418 12.24 1.89 -17.52
N GLU A 419 12.83 2.99 -17.06
CA GLU A 419 14.21 3.39 -17.31
C GLU A 419 15.08 2.89 -16.17
N ASP A 420 16.27 2.37 -16.48
CA ASP A 420 17.18 1.88 -15.45
C ASP A 420 17.68 3.05 -14.59
N THR A 421 17.56 2.92 -13.28
CA THR A 421 18.07 3.90 -12.31
C THR A 421 19.19 3.28 -11.49
N SER A 422 20.15 4.10 -11.06
CA SER A 422 21.16 3.67 -10.11
C SER A 422 21.62 4.84 -9.28
N SER A 423 21.65 4.65 -7.96
CA SER A 423 22.22 5.63 -7.05
C SER A 423 23.23 5.00 -6.10
N VAL A 424 24.19 5.80 -5.67
CA VAL A 424 25.09 5.47 -4.57
C VAL A 424 24.84 6.51 -3.50
N SER A 425 24.47 6.10 -2.28
CA SER A 425 24.47 6.97 -1.13
C SER A 425 25.47 6.56 -0.06
N PHE A 426 26.01 7.55 0.62
CA PHE A 426 26.88 7.44 1.77
C PHE A 426 26.17 8.10 2.93
N SER A 427 25.90 7.35 4.00
CA SER A 427 25.30 7.89 5.21
C SER A 427 26.27 7.77 6.38
N ALA A 428 26.19 8.73 7.29
CA ALA A 428 26.84 8.69 8.58
C ALA A 428 25.89 9.28 9.62
N SER A 429 25.55 8.53 10.65
CA SER A 429 24.80 9.03 11.80
C SER A 429 25.65 8.95 13.07
N VAL A 430 25.43 9.92 13.96
CA VAL A 430 26.04 9.99 15.28
C VAL A 430 24.94 10.27 16.30
N THR A 431 24.76 9.35 17.23
CA THR A 431 23.81 9.48 18.33
C THR A 431 24.57 9.80 19.61
N VAL A 432 24.21 10.90 20.28
CA VAL A 432 24.76 11.31 21.58
C VAL A 432 23.62 11.59 22.55
N GLY A 433 23.34 10.62 23.43
CA GLY A 433 22.21 10.72 24.36
C GLY A 433 20.84 10.74 23.66
N SER A 434 20.11 11.86 23.75
CA SER A 434 18.81 12.05 23.08
C SER A 434 18.87 12.86 21.78
N PHE A 435 20.09 13.16 21.32
CA PHE A 435 20.36 13.86 20.08
C PHE A 435 20.89 12.90 19.03
N GLU A 436 20.31 12.93 17.85
CA GLU A 436 20.75 12.19 16.68
C GLU A 436 21.09 13.20 15.59
N VAL A 437 22.30 13.08 15.03
CA VAL A 437 22.73 13.85 13.87
C VAL A 437 23.03 12.86 12.75
N ALA A 438 22.27 12.93 11.67
CA ALA A 438 22.45 12.14 10.48
C ALA A 438 22.93 13.01 9.31
N PHE A 439 23.78 12.42 8.50
CA PHE A 439 24.30 13.01 7.29
C PHE A 439 24.18 11.98 6.17
N GLU A 440 23.66 12.39 5.02
CA GLU A 440 23.58 11.56 3.82
C GLU A 440 24.09 12.32 2.60
N VAL A 441 24.85 11.65 1.75
CA VAL A 441 25.22 12.12 0.41
C VAL A 441 24.75 11.08 -0.57
N ALA A 442 23.82 11.42 -1.44
CA ALA A 442 23.34 10.56 -2.51
C ALA A 442 23.77 11.11 -3.87
N LYS A 443 24.20 10.22 -4.76
CA LYS A 443 24.44 10.52 -6.18
C LYS A 443 23.55 9.64 -7.04
N SER A 444 22.74 10.25 -7.90
CA SER A 444 21.90 9.56 -8.87
C SER A 444 22.13 10.18 -10.26
N GLY A 445 22.69 9.43 -11.20
CA GLY A 445 23.07 9.99 -12.51
C GLY A 445 24.06 11.16 -12.40
N SER A 446 23.64 12.33 -12.91
CA SER A 446 24.37 13.62 -12.82
C SER A 446 24.19 14.32 -11.48
N ASP A 447 23.15 13.97 -10.73
CA ASP A 447 22.63 14.78 -9.65
C ASP A 447 23.29 14.35 -8.33
N LEU A 448 23.57 15.34 -7.48
CA LEU A 448 24.18 15.16 -6.17
C LEU A 448 23.29 15.82 -5.13
N GLU A 449 22.82 15.01 -4.19
CA GLU A 449 22.02 15.43 -3.05
C GLU A 449 22.84 15.27 -1.77
N ILE A 450 22.82 16.29 -0.92
CA ILE A 450 23.46 16.28 0.39
C ILE A 450 22.40 16.66 1.42
N THR A 451 22.10 15.74 2.32
CA THR A 451 21.09 15.91 3.36
C THR A 451 21.76 15.88 4.73
N PHE A 452 21.36 16.80 5.58
CA PHE A 452 21.79 16.89 6.96
C PHE A 452 20.56 17.01 7.85
N ASP A 453 20.37 16.03 8.72
CA ASP A 453 19.25 15.99 9.65
C ASP A 453 19.77 16.00 11.08
N ALA A 454 19.26 16.92 11.89
CA ALA A 454 19.53 16.95 13.31
C ALA A 454 18.19 16.92 14.07
N GLU A 455 17.96 15.84 14.81
CA GLU A 455 16.79 15.66 15.66
C GLU A 455 17.21 15.51 17.11
N GLY A 456 16.48 16.17 18.01
CA GLY A 456 16.73 16.03 19.44
C GLY A 456 15.68 16.68 20.31
N THR A 457 15.61 16.26 21.56
CA THR A 457 14.74 16.90 22.55
C THR A 457 15.55 17.97 23.25
N ILE A 458 15.20 19.25 23.05
CA ILE A 458 15.89 20.37 23.71
C ILE A 458 15.18 20.66 25.05
N PRO A 459 15.87 20.55 26.20
CA PRO A 459 15.35 21.06 27.47
C PRO A 459 14.96 22.54 27.34
N GLY A 460 13.80 22.94 27.87
CA GLY A 460 13.19 24.27 27.62
C GLY A 460 14.06 25.48 28.01
N ASP A 461 15.08 25.27 28.82
CA ASP A 461 16.10 26.22 29.27
C ASP A 461 17.23 26.49 28.26
N LEU A 462 17.40 25.65 27.22
CA LEU A 462 18.42 25.80 26.17
C LEU A 462 17.97 26.60 24.93
N LEU A 463 16.67 26.95 24.83
CA LEU A 463 16.11 27.71 23.69
C LEU A 463 16.68 29.13 23.54
N GLY A 464 17.25 29.72 24.60
CA GLY A 464 17.81 31.08 24.58
C GLY A 464 19.13 31.25 23.80
N GLY A 465 19.83 30.15 23.48
CA GLY A 465 21.12 30.16 22.77
C GLY A 465 21.11 29.51 21.38
N ALA A 466 19.95 28.99 20.96
CA ALA A 466 19.78 28.22 19.71
C ALA A 466 20.29 28.89 18.41
N PRO A 467 20.15 30.21 18.20
CA PRO A 467 20.49 30.84 16.92
C PRO A 467 21.99 30.83 16.59
N ALA A 468 22.88 30.82 17.58
CA ALA A 468 24.32 31.01 17.37
C ALA A 468 25.01 29.74 16.87
N TRP A 469 24.71 28.58 17.45
CA TRP A 469 25.36 27.33 17.05
C TRP A 469 24.79 26.76 15.74
N LEU A 470 23.51 26.99 15.43
CA LEU A 470 22.92 26.66 14.12
C LEU A 470 23.60 27.44 12.98
N ALA A 471 23.99 28.71 13.22
CA ALA A 471 24.75 29.49 12.25
C ALA A 471 26.17 28.91 12.03
N ASP A 472 26.82 28.42 13.09
CA ASP A 472 28.14 27.78 12.99
C ASP A 472 28.08 26.44 12.24
N ILE A 473 27.01 25.66 12.41
CA ILE A 473 26.75 24.44 11.62
C ILE A 473 26.55 24.81 10.15
N GLY A 474 25.71 25.81 9.84
CA GLY A 474 25.50 26.27 8.46
C GLY A 474 26.80 26.72 7.78
N VAL A 475 27.67 27.45 8.50
CA VAL A 475 28.98 27.86 7.98
C VAL A 475 29.92 26.67 7.73
N ALA A 476 29.89 25.66 8.61
CA ALA A 476 30.69 24.47 8.46
C ALA A 476 30.20 23.57 7.30
N LEU A 477 28.88 23.48 7.09
CA LEU A 477 28.27 22.77 5.96
C LEU A 477 28.65 23.43 4.63
N VAL A 478 28.60 24.76 4.54
CA VAL A 478 29.05 25.51 3.35
C VAL A 478 30.52 25.25 3.04
N LYS A 479 31.38 25.13 4.06
CA LYS A 479 32.80 24.77 3.88
C LYS A 479 32.97 23.33 3.41
N PHE A 480 32.16 22.41 3.92
CA PHE A 480 32.11 21.02 3.46
C PHE A 480 31.73 20.91 1.99
N VAL A 481 30.62 21.52 1.58
CA VAL A 481 30.14 21.54 0.18
C VAL A 481 31.17 22.16 -0.77
N ARG A 482 31.86 23.24 -0.36
CA ARG A 482 32.94 23.84 -1.16
C ARG A 482 34.16 22.92 -1.29
N ALA A 483 34.47 22.12 -0.26
CA ALA A 483 35.60 21.20 -0.29
C ALA A 483 35.32 19.95 -1.13
N THR A 484 34.09 19.42 -1.11
CA THR A 484 33.65 18.37 -2.04
C THR A 484 33.66 18.86 -3.49
N LYS A 485 33.26 20.11 -3.74
CA LYS A 485 33.37 20.75 -5.08
C LYS A 485 34.83 20.79 -5.58
N ALA A 486 35.78 21.16 -4.72
CA ALA A 486 37.21 21.21 -5.09
C ALA A 486 37.85 19.81 -5.26
N SER A 487 37.27 18.79 -4.63
CA SER A 487 37.73 17.39 -4.69
C SER A 487 37.20 16.63 -5.92
N GLN A 488 36.03 16.98 -6.47
CA GLN A 488 35.61 16.41 -7.75
C GLN A 488 36.48 16.90 -8.93
N GLU A 489 37.12 18.06 -8.78
CA GLU A 489 38.05 18.61 -9.78
C GLU A 489 39.51 18.15 -9.55
N SER A 490 39.82 17.52 -8.41
CA SER A 490 41.15 17.02 -8.09
C SER A 490 41.07 15.78 -7.21
N ASP A 491 41.54 14.62 -7.70
CA ASP A 491 41.61 13.30 -7.01
C ASP A 491 42.27 13.37 -5.61
N SER A 492 41.61 13.96 -4.64
CA SER A 492 42.19 14.31 -3.34
C SER A 492 41.17 14.20 -2.21
N LEU A 493 41.68 13.89 -1.02
CA LEU A 493 40.96 13.66 0.25
C LEU A 493 40.26 14.91 0.85
N GLY A 494 39.98 15.92 0.04
CA GLY A 494 39.29 17.16 0.45
C GLY A 494 37.99 16.97 1.25
N PRO A 495 37.12 15.98 0.94
CA PRO A 495 35.88 15.75 1.68
C PRO A 495 36.13 15.29 3.12
N VAL A 496 37.19 14.51 3.36
CA VAL A 496 37.52 13.95 4.69
C VAL A 496 37.99 15.05 5.65
N ILE A 497 38.78 16.01 5.16
CA ILE A 497 39.28 17.14 5.96
C ILE A 497 38.15 18.11 6.31
N ALA A 498 37.21 18.32 5.38
CA ALA A 498 36.08 19.19 5.61
C ALA A 498 35.03 18.55 6.55
N PHE A 499 34.89 17.23 6.51
CA PHE A 499 34.07 16.47 7.46
C PHE A 499 34.56 16.66 8.90
N GLY A 500 35.88 16.60 9.14
CA GLY A 500 36.45 16.89 10.47
C GLY A 500 36.21 18.32 10.98
N SER A 501 35.99 19.28 10.06
CA SER A 501 35.66 20.66 10.42
C SER A 501 34.17 20.82 10.80
N LEU A 502 33.29 20.13 10.08
CA LEU A 502 31.86 20.00 10.42
C LEU A 502 31.68 19.33 11.77
N GLN A 503 32.38 18.20 11.97
CA GLN A 503 32.43 17.46 13.22
C GLN A 503 32.76 18.38 14.40
N LYS A 504 33.82 19.18 14.28
CA LYS A 504 34.28 20.09 15.34
C LYS A 504 33.29 21.22 15.66
N ALA A 505 32.55 21.72 14.67
CA ALA A 505 31.51 22.72 14.87
C ALA A 505 30.30 22.16 15.62
N MET A 506 29.99 20.86 15.44
CA MET A 506 28.87 20.18 16.10
C MET A 506 29.19 19.76 17.55
N TYR A 507 30.39 19.22 17.81
CA TYR A 507 30.72 18.71 19.15
C TYR A 507 30.90 19.81 20.23
N GLY A 508 31.33 21.02 19.85
CA GLY A 508 31.62 22.09 20.82
C GLY A 508 30.40 22.52 21.66
N PRO A 509 29.24 22.84 21.03
CA PRO A 509 28.05 23.28 21.73
C PRO A 509 27.25 22.14 22.40
N ILE A 510 27.18 20.96 21.78
CA ILE A 510 26.34 19.84 22.24
C ILE A 510 26.87 19.24 23.55
N ILE A 511 28.20 19.07 23.68
CA ILE A 511 28.84 18.57 24.90
C ILE A 511 28.67 19.57 26.07
N ALA A 512 28.65 20.88 25.78
CA ALA A 512 28.48 21.91 26.80
C ALA A 512 27.06 21.95 27.38
N GLY A 513 26.03 21.62 26.58
CA GLY A 513 24.64 21.55 27.03
C GLY A 513 24.28 20.25 27.77
N ALA A 514 24.75 19.10 27.27
CA ALA A 514 24.40 17.77 27.80
C ALA A 514 24.88 17.51 29.24
N LEU A 515 25.88 18.26 29.72
CA LEU A 515 26.44 18.12 31.07
C LEU A 515 25.68 18.89 32.16
N SER A 516 24.52 19.52 31.86
CA SER A 516 23.94 20.54 32.74
C SER A 516 22.50 20.35 33.27
N GLY A 517 21.75 19.28 32.92
CA GLY A 517 20.33 19.19 33.32
C GLY A 517 19.81 17.81 33.72
N GLU A 518 19.36 17.67 34.97
CA GLU A 518 18.41 16.64 35.43
C GLU A 518 17.08 17.32 35.79
N GLY A 519 15.99 16.96 35.11
CA GLY A 519 14.63 17.47 35.40
C GLY A 519 13.53 16.51 34.88
N PRO A 520 12.31 16.54 35.46
CA PRO A 520 11.33 15.48 35.28
C PRO A 520 10.56 15.58 33.95
N GLN A 521 10.29 14.43 33.32
CA GLN A 521 9.60 14.29 32.04
C GLN A 521 8.08 14.46 32.16
N VAL A 522 7.54 15.49 31.49
CA VAL A 522 6.12 15.55 31.08
C VAL A 522 6.07 16.11 29.66
N GLY A 523 5.67 15.27 28.69
CA GLY A 523 5.41 15.63 27.28
C GLY A 523 6.60 16.25 26.53
N SER A 524 7.46 15.44 25.91
CA SER A 524 8.52 15.95 25.04
C SER A 524 7.93 16.48 23.73
N VAL A 525 8.19 17.75 23.43
CA VAL A 525 8.01 18.33 22.10
C VAL A 525 9.35 18.18 21.37
N GLY A 526 9.37 17.42 20.28
CA GLY A 526 10.54 17.27 19.42
C GLY A 526 10.59 18.40 18.39
N LEU A 527 11.73 19.09 18.31
CA LEU A 527 12.05 20.02 17.22
C LEU A 527 13.11 19.34 16.34
N GLY A 528 12.84 19.24 15.04
CA GLY A 528 13.80 18.79 14.04
C GLY A 528 14.26 19.97 13.18
N VAL A 529 15.55 20.00 12.82
CA VAL A 529 16.06 20.89 11.79
C VAL A 529 16.65 20.02 10.69
N SER A 530 16.09 20.13 9.48
CA SER A 530 16.60 19.46 8.28
C SER A 530 17.19 20.49 7.33
N MET A 531 18.36 20.20 6.78
CA MET A 531 19.03 21.02 5.79
C MET A 531 19.33 20.15 4.57
N SER A 532 18.93 20.58 3.38
CA SER A 532 19.29 19.89 2.14
C SER A 532 19.99 20.85 1.17
N ALA A 533 20.88 20.29 0.35
CA ALA A 533 21.47 20.98 -0.78
C ALA A 533 21.49 20.04 -1.98
N GLU A 534 21.00 20.52 -3.11
CA GLU A 534 20.89 19.75 -4.34
C GLU A 534 21.63 20.48 -5.47
N ARG A 535 22.20 19.72 -6.40
CA ARG A 535 22.81 20.25 -7.60
C ARG A 535 22.21 19.59 -8.85
N GLU A 536 21.43 20.36 -9.60
CA GLU A 536 20.83 19.98 -10.88
C GLU A 536 21.38 20.88 -11.99
N ASP A 537 21.80 20.30 -13.12
CA ASP A 537 22.35 21.03 -14.29
C ASP A 537 23.46 22.06 -14.00
N GLY A 538 24.19 21.85 -12.89
CA GLY A 538 25.31 22.70 -12.47
C GLY A 538 24.94 23.85 -11.54
N GLU A 539 23.65 24.11 -11.32
CA GLU A 539 23.15 25.08 -10.36
C GLU A 539 22.92 24.42 -8.99
N TRP A 540 23.11 25.19 -7.92
CA TRP A 540 22.89 24.71 -6.55
C TRP A 540 21.60 25.31 -6.01
N SER A 541 20.74 24.45 -5.47
CA SER A 541 19.63 24.82 -4.59
C SER A 541 19.90 24.30 -3.18
N GLY A 542 19.21 24.85 -2.19
CA GLY A 542 19.24 24.30 -0.84
C GLY A 542 18.07 24.76 0.00
N SER A 543 17.74 24.00 1.03
CA SER A 543 16.67 24.34 1.96
C SER A 543 17.11 24.17 3.41
N ILE A 544 16.54 24.99 4.30
CA ILE A 544 16.61 24.83 5.75
C ILE A 544 15.18 24.80 6.26
N GLU A 545 14.78 23.71 6.89
CA GLU A 545 13.43 23.49 7.35
C GLU A 545 13.42 23.17 8.85
N ILE A 546 12.45 23.76 9.56
CA ILE A 546 12.21 23.49 10.98
C ILE A 546 10.89 22.72 11.10
N LYS A 547 10.93 21.54 11.73
CA LYS A 547 9.79 20.63 11.85
C LYS A 547 9.39 20.42 13.30
N HIS A 548 8.08 20.31 13.53
CA HIS A 548 7.52 19.82 14.78
C HIS A 548 7.18 18.34 14.63
N VAL A 549 7.74 17.46 15.48
CA VAL A 549 7.58 16.00 15.34
C VAL A 549 6.70 15.43 16.46
N GLN A 550 5.72 14.60 16.08
CA GLN A 550 4.84 13.84 16.97
C GLN A 550 4.87 12.35 16.61
N LYS A 551 5.15 11.48 17.59
CA LYS A 551 5.10 10.02 17.41
C LYS A 551 3.84 9.45 18.06
N LEU A 552 3.13 8.57 17.34
CA LEU A 552 1.92 7.88 17.80
C LEU A 552 1.98 6.41 17.39
N SER A 553 1.64 5.49 18.29
CA SER A 553 1.64 4.04 18.02
C SER A 553 0.27 3.45 18.33
N PHE A 554 -0.24 2.58 17.45
CA PHE A 554 -1.47 1.82 17.70
C PHE A 554 -1.49 0.48 16.96
N GLU A 555 -2.20 -0.51 17.53
CA GLU A 555 -2.35 -1.86 16.98
C GLU A 555 -3.82 -2.14 16.60
N PRO A 556 -4.20 -2.04 15.31
CA PRO A 556 -5.51 -2.48 14.84
C PRO A 556 -5.67 -4.02 14.82
N PRO A 557 -6.93 -4.54 14.78
CA PRO A 557 -7.27 -5.94 15.06
C PRO A 557 -6.88 -6.98 13.99
N ILE A 558 -5.87 -6.72 13.16
CA ILE A 558 -5.45 -7.60 12.05
C ILE A 558 -3.94 -7.92 12.07
N GLY A 559 -3.27 -7.75 13.21
CA GLY A 559 -1.82 -8.02 13.32
C GLY A 559 -0.96 -7.00 12.55
N LEU A 560 -1.51 -5.83 12.26
CA LEU A 560 -0.81 -4.70 11.67
C LEU A 560 -0.34 -3.82 12.83
N LYS A 561 0.96 -3.66 13.02
CA LYS A 561 1.51 -2.65 13.94
C LYS A 561 1.72 -1.38 13.12
N VAL A 562 1.09 -0.26 13.52
CA VAL A 562 1.27 1.03 12.85
C VAL A 562 1.98 1.96 13.82
N GLU A 563 3.19 2.34 13.46
CA GLU A 563 3.88 3.47 14.05
C GLU A 563 3.75 4.66 13.11
N LEU A 564 3.29 5.78 13.64
CA LEU A 564 3.09 7.01 12.88
C LEU A 564 3.96 8.08 13.51
N ALA A 565 5.01 8.50 12.80
CA ALA A 565 5.68 9.76 13.08
C ALA A 565 5.08 10.80 12.15
N LYS A 566 4.48 11.86 12.69
CA LYS A 566 4.03 13.03 11.92
C LYS A 566 5.00 14.17 12.16
N SER A 567 5.49 14.77 11.09
CA SER A 567 6.15 16.07 11.17
C SER A 567 5.30 17.12 10.45
N SER A 568 5.26 18.34 11.01
CA SER A 568 4.68 19.49 10.34
C SER A 568 5.70 20.60 10.24
N ARG A 569 5.87 21.12 9.03
CA ARG A 569 6.73 22.26 8.72
C ARG A 569 6.29 23.51 9.47
N LEU A 570 7.18 24.09 10.25
CA LEU A 570 6.97 25.37 10.93
C LEU A 570 7.42 26.56 10.07
N GLY A 571 8.33 26.32 9.12
CA GLY A 571 8.78 27.26 8.10
C GLY A 571 10.02 26.72 7.38
N ALA A 572 10.29 27.20 6.16
CA ALA A 572 11.58 26.95 5.53
C ALA A 572 12.18 28.16 4.80
N LEU A 573 13.50 28.11 4.67
CA LEU A 573 14.27 29.00 3.83
C LEU A 573 14.75 28.21 2.63
N GLU A 574 14.45 28.68 1.43
CA GLU A 574 14.95 28.10 0.19
C GLU A 574 15.98 29.01 -0.45
N TYR A 575 17.06 28.43 -0.98
CA TYR A 575 18.06 29.10 -1.78
C TYR A 575 17.96 28.62 -3.22
N SER A 576 17.68 29.52 -4.15
CA SER A 576 17.66 29.23 -5.59
C SER A 576 18.07 30.48 -6.37
N GLY A 577 18.78 30.31 -7.50
CA GLY A 577 19.19 31.43 -8.37
C GLY A 577 20.05 32.50 -7.67
N GLY A 578 20.74 32.15 -6.58
CA GLY A 578 21.56 33.09 -5.82
C GLY A 578 20.82 33.88 -4.73
N GLN A 579 19.55 33.58 -4.46
CA GLN A 579 18.73 34.30 -3.49
C GLN A 579 18.06 33.35 -2.49
N TRP A 580 17.88 33.84 -1.26
CA TRP A 580 17.10 33.17 -0.23
C TRP A 580 15.65 33.67 -0.24
N SER A 581 14.69 32.77 -0.23
CA SER A 581 13.26 33.06 -0.05
C SER A 581 12.74 32.35 1.19
N LEU A 582 11.94 33.06 2.00
CA LEU A 582 11.19 32.48 3.10
C LEU A 582 9.88 31.92 2.55
N LYS A 583 9.59 30.65 2.83
CA LYS A 583 8.33 29.98 2.50
C LYS A 583 7.61 29.50 3.75
#